data_AF-A0A2T7DB48-F1
#
_entry.id   AF-A0A2T7DB48-F1
#
_cell.length_a   1.000
_cell.length_b   1.000
_cell.length_c   1.000
_cell.angle_alpha   90.00
_cell.angle_beta   90.00
_cell.angle_gamma   90.00
#
_symmetry.space_group_name_H-M   'P 1'
#
loop_
_entity.id
_entity.type
_entity.pdbx_description
1 polymer ?
#
loop_
_entity_poly.entity_id
_entity_poly.type
_entity_poly.pdbx_seq_one_letter_code
_entity_poly.pdbx_strand_id
1 'polypeptide(L)'
;MDPPPNPNPNATDAQPQAEAGVRLAALSLRGGRDLPPDFEIHEHHLDDDDDDDDDDEGYLTAASRGGSSTCAWKGLRDDDRDGDGDDVSPPSPSSSGYAGERGSSLDDDPDPEPAQDWPRNKKHLDEDDASSSWRKRKKHFFILSNSGKPIYSRYGDEHKLAGFSATLQAIISFVENSGDHIKFVRSGKHQIVFLVKGPIYLVCISCTEESYEGLRGQLELMYGQLLLILTKSVNRCFEKNPKFDMAPLLGGTDAVFLSLIHAFSWNPAAFLHAYTCLPLAQPTRQAASAVLQDVADSGVLFALLMCEHKVISLVGAQKATLHPDDILLLANFILSSESFRTSESFSPICLPRYNPMAFLYAYVHFFDEHTYVTLLTTRSDAFYDLKDSRSLIQNVLLKSNVLIEVQRSLHESALHVEDLPIDPSSQSASQPPQSSQDMSSQSLSSEMAIGGPAGLWHFIYKSIYLDQYVSSEFPSSISNQKQQKRLYKAYQKLYASMHDKATGPHKTQFKRDDDYVLFCWITQDFELYAAFNPLADKTQAIKMCNRVCQWVRDLENEIFVYGESALSWQYHHCWGGK
;
A
#
# COMPACT_ATOMS: atom_id res chain seq x y z
N MET A 1 39.98 -60.19 -9.17
CA MET A 1 38.57 -59.74 -9.20
C MET A 1 38.59 -58.34 -9.75
N ASP A 2 38.50 -58.27 -11.07
CA ASP A 2 38.52 -57.04 -11.84
C ASP A 2 37.21 -56.26 -11.67
N PRO A 3 37.22 -54.91 -11.70
CA PRO A 3 36.01 -54.14 -11.92
C PRO A 3 35.59 -54.26 -13.40
N PRO A 4 34.28 -54.32 -13.70
CA PRO A 4 33.80 -54.35 -15.08
C PRO A 4 33.79 -52.94 -15.70
N PRO A 5 33.69 -52.85 -17.04
CA PRO A 5 34.13 -51.71 -17.84
C PRO A 5 33.00 -50.70 -18.13
N ASN A 6 33.39 -49.49 -18.49
CA ASN A 6 32.53 -48.54 -19.21
C ASN A 6 32.60 -48.88 -20.72
N PRO A 7 31.47 -48.98 -21.46
CA PRO A 7 31.16 -47.90 -22.42
C PRO A 7 29.65 -47.79 -22.80
N ASN A 8 29.15 -46.58 -23.10
CA ASN A 8 29.06 -46.01 -24.47
C ASN A 8 28.22 -44.70 -24.49
N PRO A 9 28.49 -43.77 -25.44
CA PRO A 9 27.71 -42.56 -25.69
C PRO A 9 26.69 -42.73 -26.85
N ASN A 10 25.73 -41.80 -26.92
CA ASN A 10 24.73 -41.50 -27.97
C ASN A 10 23.34 -42.18 -27.96
N ALA A 11 22.37 -41.34 -28.36
CA ALA A 11 20.92 -41.52 -28.63
C ALA A 11 20.02 -41.24 -27.41
N THR A 12 19.07 -40.30 -27.40
CA THR A 12 18.38 -39.57 -28.48
C THR A 12 17.61 -38.40 -27.86
N ASP A 13 17.42 -37.32 -28.63
CA ASP A 13 16.48 -36.24 -28.37
C ASP A 13 15.11 -36.74 -27.92
N ALA A 14 14.63 -36.20 -26.78
CA ALA A 14 13.22 -36.05 -26.49
C ALA A 14 13.04 -34.92 -25.47
N GLN A 15 12.75 -33.72 -25.97
CA GLN A 15 12.12 -32.66 -25.18
C GLN A 15 10.82 -33.21 -24.56
N PRO A 16 10.55 -33.02 -23.27
CA PRO A 16 9.19 -32.96 -22.79
C PRO A 16 8.66 -31.55 -23.08
N GLN A 17 7.88 -31.44 -24.16
CA GLN A 17 6.90 -30.37 -24.31
C GLN A 17 5.92 -30.40 -23.13
N ALA A 18 5.65 -29.22 -22.58
CA ALA A 18 4.39 -28.80 -21.97
C ALA A 18 3.67 -29.77 -21.01
N GLU A 19 3.87 -29.55 -19.71
CA GLU A 19 2.80 -29.72 -18.71
C GLU A 19 2.90 -28.59 -17.66
N ALA A 20 2.71 -27.35 -18.12
CA ALA A 20 2.37 -26.22 -17.27
C ALA A 20 0.83 -26.14 -17.22
N GLY A 21 0.21 -26.73 -16.20
CA GLY A 21 -1.26 -26.71 -16.12
C GLY A 21 -1.92 -27.42 -14.94
N VAL A 22 -1.19 -28.09 -14.05
CA VAL A 22 -1.83 -28.84 -12.96
C VAL A 22 -1.08 -28.62 -11.65
N ARG A 23 -1.53 -27.64 -10.84
CA ARG A 23 -1.30 -27.59 -9.38
C ARG A 23 -2.09 -26.50 -8.63
N LEU A 24 -3.38 -26.36 -8.92
CA LEU A 24 -4.39 -25.70 -8.04
C LEU A 24 -5.68 -26.55 -7.91
N ALA A 25 -5.64 -27.82 -8.35
CA ALA A 25 -6.83 -28.63 -8.62
C ALA A 25 -7.51 -29.27 -7.40
N ALA A 26 -7.31 -28.77 -6.17
CA ALA A 26 -7.82 -29.47 -4.99
C ALA A 26 -8.34 -28.58 -3.86
N LEU A 27 -9.09 -27.51 -4.13
CA LEU A 27 -9.75 -26.73 -3.05
C LEU A 27 -11.15 -26.28 -3.45
N SER A 28 -12.12 -27.17 -3.27
CA SER A 28 -13.53 -26.82 -3.08
C SER A 28 -13.87 -27.13 -1.63
N LEU A 29 -14.58 -26.23 -0.93
CA LEU A 29 -15.15 -26.56 0.38
C LEU A 29 -16.08 -27.77 0.19
N ARG A 30 -15.62 -28.97 0.58
CA ARG A 30 -16.44 -30.18 0.52
C ARG A 30 -17.71 -29.92 1.32
N GLY A 31 -18.86 -30.10 0.67
CA GLY A 31 -20.16 -29.80 1.23
C GLY A 31 -20.37 -30.43 2.61
N GLY A 32 -20.56 -29.58 3.61
CA GLY A 32 -21.47 -29.78 4.73
C GLY A 32 -21.18 -30.86 5.77
N ARG A 33 -20.06 -31.60 5.75
CA ARG A 33 -19.85 -32.68 6.76
C ARG A 33 -18.55 -32.71 7.54
N ASP A 34 -17.53 -31.93 7.21
CA ASP A 34 -16.30 -31.88 8.01
C ASP A 34 -15.83 -30.42 8.21
N LEU A 35 -16.42 -29.74 9.21
CA LEU A 35 -15.89 -28.49 9.74
C LEU A 35 -15.64 -28.69 11.25
N PRO A 36 -14.49 -28.23 11.79
CA PRO A 36 -14.21 -28.35 13.23
C PRO A 36 -15.27 -27.60 14.07
N PRO A 37 -15.66 -28.14 15.23
CA PRO A 37 -16.69 -27.53 16.07
C PRO A 37 -16.08 -26.56 17.08
N ASP A 38 -15.65 -25.38 16.65
CA ASP A 38 -15.37 -24.28 17.59
C ASP A 38 -16.06 -23.00 17.08
N PHE A 39 -17.21 -22.71 17.68
CA PHE A 39 -18.06 -21.56 17.38
C PHE A 39 -18.15 -20.65 18.61
N GLU A 40 -17.45 -19.52 18.59
CA GLU A 40 -17.75 -18.40 19.48
C GLU A 40 -18.64 -17.39 18.74
N ILE A 41 -19.86 -17.24 19.24
CA ILE A 41 -20.77 -16.16 18.89
C ILE A 41 -20.50 -15.02 19.88
N HIS A 42 -19.82 -13.97 19.43
CA HIS A 42 -19.68 -12.74 20.21
C HIS A 42 -20.66 -11.69 19.67
N GLU A 43 -21.78 -11.53 20.38
CA GLU A 43 -22.67 -10.37 20.25
C GLU A 43 -22.02 -9.18 20.97
N HIS A 44 -21.71 -8.12 20.23
CA HIS A 44 -21.33 -6.83 20.79
C HIS A 44 -22.26 -5.77 20.20
N HIS A 45 -23.06 -5.14 21.07
CA HIS A 45 -23.85 -3.97 20.72
C HIS A 45 -22.92 -2.79 20.41
N LEU A 46 -23.13 -2.16 19.27
CA LEU A 46 -22.47 -0.93 18.84
C LEU A 46 -23.40 0.24 19.17
N ASP A 47 -23.01 1.09 20.12
CA ASP A 47 -23.67 2.39 20.34
C ASP A 47 -23.09 3.40 19.34
N ASP A 48 -23.85 3.68 18.28
CA ASP A 48 -23.50 4.62 17.21
C ASP A 48 -23.75 6.09 17.66
N ASP A 49 -22.77 6.68 18.34
CA ASP A 49 -22.58 8.14 18.43
C ASP A 49 -21.38 8.53 17.54
N ASP A 50 -21.49 8.28 16.23
CA ASP A 50 -20.45 8.53 15.23
C ASP A 50 -20.68 9.86 14.50
N ASP A 51 -20.74 10.96 15.26
CA ASP A 51 -20.43 12.29 14.73
C ASP A 51 -18.91 12.38 14.50
N ASP A 52 -18.44 11.77 13.40
CA ASP A 52 -17.10 12.00 12.84
C ASP A 52 -17.06 13.45 12.32
N ASP A 53 -16.72 14.42 13.18
CA ASP A 53 -16.30 15.79 12.82
C ASP A 53 -14.95 15.81 12.04
N ASP A 54 -14.46 14.65 11.58
CA ASP A 54 -13.25 14.51 10.77
C ASP A 54 -13.53 14.76 9.26
N ASP A 55 -14.74 15.19 8.89
CA ASP A 55 -15.19 15.42 7.51
C ASP A 55 -14.62 16.70 6.85
N ASP A 56 -13.75 17.48 7.51
CA ASP A 56 -13.05 18.63 6.91
C ASP A 56 -11.80 18.22 6.08
N GLU A 57 -11.69 16.93 5.78
CA GLU A 57 -10.57 16.29 5.11
C GLU A 57 -10.96 15.87 3.68
N GLY A 58 -11.13 16.89 2.82
CA GLY A 58 -11.42 16.74 1.40
C GLY A 58 -10.50 15.71 0.72
N TYR A 59 -11.14 14.80 0.00
CA TYR A 59 -10.50 13.78 -0.84
C TYR A 59 -9.63 14.48 -1.89
N LEU A 60 -8.30 14.42 -1.73
CA LEU A 60 -7.34 14.92 -2.71
C LEU A 60 -6.83 13.74 -3.56
N THR A 61 -7.60 13.36 -4.58
CA THR A 61 -6.95 12.90 -5.82
C THR A 61 -6.33 14.14 -6.46
N ALA A 62 -5.13 14.01 -7.03
CA ALA A 62 -4.35 15.12 -7.59
C ALA A 62 -4.92 15.66 -8.91
N ALA A 63 -6.25 15.80 -9.01
CA ALA A 63 -6.96 16.37 -10.12
C ALA A 63 -7.33 17.83 -9.82
N SER A 64 -6.34 18.72 -9.64
CA SER A 64 -6.44 20.14 -10.06
C SER A 64 -5.22 20.99 -9.66
N ARG A 65 -4.58 21.52 -10.71
CA ARG A 65 -3.97 22.86 -10.84
C ARG A 65 -2.73 23.20 -9.99
N GLY A 66 -1.56 22.93 -10.58
CA GLY A 66 -0.51 23.88 -10.97
C GLY A 66 0.05 24.87 -9.94
N GLY A 67 1.24 24.55 -9.41
CA GLY A 67 2.18 25.51 -8.80
C GLY A 67 3.49 24.82 -8.41
N SER A 68 4.61 25.23 -9.01
CA SER A 68 5.93 24.61 -8.84
C SER A 68 6.67 25.16 -7.62
N SER A 69 7.23 24.28 -6.78
CA SER A 69 8.34 24.65 -5.88
C SER A 69 9.40 23.54 -5.88
N THR A 70 10.65 23.94 -6.05
CA THR A 70 11.83 23.06 -6.08
C THR A 70 12.55 23.18 -4.75
N CYS A 71 12.67 22.08 -4.00
CA CYS A 71 13.52 22.00 -2.82
C CYS A 71 14.86 21.35 -3.21
N ALA A 72 15.93 22.14 -3.15
CA ALA A 72 17.29 21.67 -3.37
C ALA A 72 17.80 20.89 -2.15
N TRP A 73 17.91 19.58 -2.27
CA TRP A 73 18.49 18.70 -1.26
C TRP A 73 20.02 18.78 -1.31
N LYS A 74 20.66 19.37 -0.29
CA LYS A 74 22.12 19.24 -0.08
C LYS A 74 22.39 18.04 0.82
N GLY A 75 22.88 16.96 0.22
CA GLY A 75 23.33 15.76 0.94
C GLY A 75 24.56 16.04 1.82
N LEU A 76 24.59 15.43 3.01
CA LEU A 76 25.79 15.31 3.82
C LEU A 76 26.82 14.45 3.05
N ARG A 77 27.99 15.02 2.79
CA ARG A 77 29.18 14.27 2.35
C ARG A 77 29.91 13.76 3.58
N ASP A 78 30.25 12.48 3.58
CA ASP A 78 31.26 11.92 4.46
C ASP A 78 32.64 12.35 3.93
N ASP A 79 33.37 13.15 4.71
CA ASP A 79 34.80 13.46 4.46
C ASP A 79 35.63 12.87 5.59
N ASP A 80 36.39 11.82 5.26
CA ASP A 80 37.60 11.39 5.96
C ASP A 80 38.78 11.71 5.05
N ARG A 81 39.63 12.69 5.43
CA ARG A 81 41.11 12.65 5.34
C ARG A 81 41.76 13.98 5.73
N ASP A 82 42.74 13.86 6.61
CA ASP A 82 43.71 14.88 7.03
C ASP A 82 44.60 15.37 5.86
N GLY A 83 44.99 16.65 5.88
CA GLY A 83 46.06 17.19 5.03
C GLY A 83 46.12 18.72 4.98
N ASP A 84 47.14 19.28 5.62
CA ASP A 84 47.53 20.70 5.70
C ASP A 84 47.86 21.33 4.32
N GLY A 85 47.59 22.64 4.14
CA GLY A 85 48.21 23.45 3.07
C GLY A 85 47.34 24.53 2.41
N ASP A 86 47.75 25.79 2.54
CA ASP A 86 47.16 27.00 1.98
C ASP A 86 47.10 27.09 0.43
N ASP A 87 46.08 27.81 -0.04
CA ASP A 87 46.11 28.90 -1.05
C ASP A 87 45.38 28.76 -2.43
N VAL A 88 44.57 29.81 -2.68
CA VAL A 88 43.97 30.40 -3.92
C VAL A 88 43.14 29.56 -4.92
N SER A 89 41.85 29.89 -5.03
CA SER A 89 40.92 29.50 -6.11
C SER A 89 40.84 30.53 -7.26
N PRO A 90 40.73 30.12 -8.53
CA PRO A 90 40.19 30.95 -9.62
C PRO A 90 38.69 30.69 -9.89
N PRO A 91 37.94 31.67 -10.45
CA PRO A 91 36.48 31.62 -10.57
C PRO A 91 36.00 30.79 -11.77
N SER A 92 34.83 30.16 -11.61
CA SER A 92 34.09 29.45 -12.67
C SER A 92 33.28 30.43 -13.55
N PRO A 93 33.13 30.16 -14.86
CA PRO A 93 32.42 31.05 -15.78
C PRO A 93 30.91 30.81 -15.78
N SER A 94 30.15 31.91 -15.71
CA SER A 94 28.75 31.98 -16.10
C SER A 94 28.61 32.05 -17.63
N SER A 95 27.60 31.36 -18.19
CA SER A 95 27.12 31.63 -19.55
C SER A 95 25.59 31.59 -19.55
N SER A 96 25.03 32.79 -19.46
CA SER A 96 23.68 33.15 -19.89
C SER A 96 23.68 33.45 -21.39
N GLY A 97 22.57 33.20 -22.06
CA GLY A 97 22.27 33.85 -23.34
C GLY A 97 20.77 33.88 -23.56
N TYR A 98 20.17 35.07 -23.53
CA TYR A 98 19.38 35.68 -24.61
C TYR A 98 19.00 37.10 -24.16
N ALA A 99 19.43 38.08 -24.96
CA ALA A 99 19.14 39.50 -24.81
C ALA A 99 18.11 39.93 -25.86
N GLY A 100 17.22 40.85 -25.49
CA GLY A 100 16.23 41.43 -26.40
C GLY A 100 15.49 42.60 -25.76
N GLU A 101 16.17 43.75 -25.77
CA GLU A 101 15.69 45.15 -25.89
C GLU A 101 14.54 45.72 -25.02
N ARG A 102 14.81 46.94 -24.56
CA ARG A 102 14.02 47.78 -23.67
C ARG A 102 13.16 48.75 -24.49
N GLY A 103 11.84 48.74 -24.28
CA GLY A 103 10.91 49.77 -24.76
C GLY A 103 10.07 50.28 -23.59
N SER A 104 10.11 51.58 -23.34
CA SER A 104 9.41 52.29 -22.27
C SER A 104 7.99 52.70 -22.66
N SER A 105 7.00 52.43 -21.82
CA SER A 105 5.82 53.28 -21.64
C SER A 105 5.16 52.99 -20.29
N LEU A 106 4.95 54.06 -19.55
CA LEU A 106 4.16 54.14 -18.32
C LEU A 106 2.70 53.88 -18.66
N ASP A 107 2.06 52.96 -17.94
CA ASP A 107 0.63 53.02 -17.61
C ASP A 107 0.46 52.34 -16.24
N ASP A 108 -0.08 53.10 -15.29
CA ASP A 108 -0.47 52.68 -13.94
C ASP A 108 -1.70 51.76 -14.04
N ASP A 109 -1.51 50.47 -13.75
CA ASP A 109 -2.59 49.59 -13.32
C ASP A 109 -2.23 49.04 -11.93
N PRO A 110 -3.17 48.98 -10.98
CA PRO A 110 -2.88 48.53 -9.63
C PRO A 110 -2.50 47.04 -9.66
N ASP A 111 -1.33 46.72 -9.09
CA ASP A 111 -0.89 45.34 -8.87
C ASP A 111 -2.04 44.52 -8.26
N PRO A 112 -2.42 43.36 -8.85
CA PRO A 112 -3.29 42.45 -8.16
C PRO A 112 -2.57 42.00 -6.89
N GLU A 113 -3.23 42.12 -5.74
CA GLU A 113 -2.72 41.62 -4.47
C GLU A 113 -2.17 40.21 -4.64
N PRO A 114 -1.04 39.86 -4.01
CA PRO A 114 -0.53 38.49 -4.07
C PRO A 114 -1.63 37.58 -3.55
N ALA A 115 -2.17 36.75 -4.43
CA ALA A 115 -3.07 35.68 -4.07
C ALA A 115 -2.41 34.92 -2.91
N GLN A 116 -3.10 34.86 -1.77
CA GLN A 116 -2.65 34.08 -0.63
C GLN A 116 -2.57 32.61 -1.06
N ASP A 117 -1.37 32.18 -1.44
CA ASP A 117 -0.98 30.79 -1.60
C ASP A 117 -1.15 30.12 -0.24
N TRP A 118 -2.15 29.25 -0.09
CA TRP A 118 -2.25 28.36 1.05
C TRP A 118 -1.27 27.21 0.82
N PRO A 119 -0.16 27.08 1.57
CA PRO A 119 0.61 25.85 1.52
C PRO A 119 -0.26 24.76 2.14
N ARG A 120 -0.20 23.53 1.61
CA ARG A 120 -0.71 22.28 2.19
C ARG A 120 0.03 21.93 3.50
N ASN A 121 0.15 22.91 4.39
CA ASN A 121 0.75 22.80 5.69
C ASN A 121 -0.14 21.93 6.57
N LYS A 122 0.54 21.19 7.45
CA LYS A 122 -0.04 20.55 8.61
C LYS A 122 -1.14 21.41 9.23
N LYS A 123 -2.37 20.89 9.26
CA LYS A 123 -3.55 21.60 9.76
C LYS A 123 -3.46 21.74 11.29
N HIS A 124 -4.12 22.77 11.84
CA HIS A 124 -4.25 22.99 13.30
C HIS A 124 -2.93 23.28 14.05
N LEU A 125 -2.02 24.07 13.45
CA LEU A 125 -0.75 24.48 14.09
C LEU A 125 -0.95 25.34 15.36
N ASP A 126 -2.13 25.92 15.51
CA ASP A 126 -2.51 26.68 16.68
C ASP A 126 -2.80 25.79 17.90
N GLU A 127 -3.22 24.54 17.67
CA GLU A 127 -3.62 23.59 18.70
C GLU A 127 -2.44 22.99 19.50
N ASP A 128 -2.73 22.68 20.76
CA ASP A 128 -1.84 22.03 21.73
C ASP A 128 -2.59 21.00 22.58
N ASP A 129 -1.93 20.39 23.57
CA ASP A 129 -2.54 19.38 24.45
C ASP A 129 -3.55 19.97 25.45
N ALA A 130 -3.66 21.30 25.59
CA ALA A 130 -4.70 21.96 26.37
C ALA A 130 -5.97 22.26 25.54
N SER A 131 -5.85 22.23 24.21
CA SER A 131 -6.93 22.53 23.28
C SER A 131 -8.01 21.45 23.29
N SER A 132 -9.27 21.86 23.46
CA SER A 132 -10.39 20.92 23.56
C SER A 132 -10.70 20.23 22.22
N SER A 133 -10.51 20.93 21.09
CA SER A 133 -10.61 20.38 19.74
C SER A 133 -9.58 19.28 19.50
N TRP A 134 -8.33 19.52 19.89
CA TRP A 134 -7.24 18.54 19.80
C TRP A 134 -7.57 17.26 20.59
N ARG A 135 -8.03 17.40 21.84
CA ARG A 135 -8.39 16.25 22.71
C ARG A 135 -9.60 15.44 22.22
N LYS A 136 -10.47 16.03 21.39
CA LYS A 136 -11.65 15.35 20.84
C LYS A 136 -11.31 14.44 19.66
N ARG A 137 -10.13 14.59 19.06
CA ARG A 137 -9.72 13.77 17.90
C ARG A 137 -9.65 12.30 18.30
N LYS A 138 -10.24 11.43 17.48
CA LYS A 138 -10.32 9.99 17.79
C LYS A 138 -8.97 9.27 17.65
N LYS A 139 -7.98 9.87 16.97
CA LYS A 139 -6.71 9.19 16.65
C LYS A 139 -5.53 10.14 16.41
N HIS A 140 -4.53 10.09 17.28
CA HIS A 140 -3.26 10.80 17.16
C HIS A 140 -2.10 9.86 16.83
N PHE A 141 -1.11 10.41 16.13
CA PHE A 141 0.19 9.78 15.91
C PHE A 141 1.30 10.76 16.30
N PHE A 142 2.34 10.23 16.94
CA PHE A 142 3.53 10.96 17.34
C PHE A 142 4.78 10.16 16.97
N ILE A 143 5.82 10.88 16.53
CA ILE A 143 7.18 10.38 16.43
C ILE A 143 8.03 11.30 17.31
N LEU A 144 8.83 10.72 18.20
CA LEU A 144 9.68 11.44 19.13
C LEU A 144 11.01 10.71 19.35
N SER A 145 12.05 11.45 19.72
CA SER A 145 13.35 10.87 20.03
C SER A 145 13.37 10.23 21.43
N ASN A 146 14.38 9.42 21.71
CA ASN A 146 14.63 8.87 23.04
C ASN A 146 14.86 9.92 24.13
N SER A 147 15.17 11.17 23.76
CA SER A 147 15.24 12.33 24.67
C SER A 147 13.92 13.07 24.84
N GLY A 148 12.83 12.59 24.22
CA GLY A 148 11.49 13.16 24.33
C GLY A 148 11.22 14.32 23.38
N LYS A 149 12.15 14.60 22.45
CA LYS A 149 11.95 15.68 21.46
C LYS A 149 10.93 15.25 20.41
N PRO A 150 9.89 16.05 20.14
CA PRO A 150 8.93 15.77 19.08
C PRO A 150 9.61 15.87 17.71
N ILE A 151 9.36 14.89 16.85
CA ILE A 151 9.85 14.80 15.47
C ILE A 151 8.68 14.99 14.49
N TYR A 152 7.54 14.39 14.78
CA TYR A 152 6.30 14.52 14.01
C TYR A 152 5.10 14.39 14.94
N SER A 153 4.05 15.17 14.71
CA SER A 153 2.69 14.91 15.22
C SER A 153 1.67 15.00 14.09
N ARG A 154 0.58 14.21 14.16
CA ARG A 154 -0.50 14.32 13.15
C ARG A 154 -1.25 15.65 13.24
N TYR A 155 -1.49 16.12 14.47
CA TYR A 155 -2.25 17.33 14.78
C TYR A 155 -1.49 18.16 15.80
N GLY A 156 -1.64 19.49 15.74
CA GLY A 156 -0.93 20.43 16.60
C GLY A 156 0.53 20.62 16.19
N ASP A 157 1.13 21.72 16.63
CA ASP A 157 2.54 22.03 16.40
C ASP A 157 3.47 21.21 17.33
N GLU A 158 4.54 20.65 16.78
CA GLU A 158 5.52 19.83 17.52
C GLU A 158 6.11 20.60 18.70
N HIS A 159 6.47 21.88 18.52
CA HIS A 159 7.11 22.67 19.57
C HIS A 159 6.16 22.90 20.75
N LYS A 160 4.87 23.16 20.47
CA LYS A 160 3.83 23.26 21.52
C LYS A 160 3.61 21.94 22.24
N LEU A 161 3.71 20.82 21.53
CA LEU A 161 3.52 19.47 22.06
C LEU A 161 4.78 18.86 22.72
N ALA A 162 5.84 19.65 22.92
CA ALA A 162 7.08 19.16 23.52
C ALA A 162 6.90 18.64 24.96
N GLY A 163 6.07 19.31 25.77
CA GLY A 163 5.77 18.86 27.15
C GLY A 163 5.02 17.52 27.17
N PHE A 164 4.07 17.35 26.25
CA PHE A 164 3.33 16.10 26.07
C PHE A 164 4.25 14.97 25.60
N SER A 165 5.14 15.24 24.64
CA SER A 165 6.12 14.28 24.11
C SER A 165 7.11 13.82 25.19
N ALA A 166 7.56 14.74 26.05
CA ALA A 166 8.40 14.41 27.21
C ALA A 166 7.66 13.49 28.20
N THR A 167 6.35 13.67 28.37
CA THR A 167 5.52 12.78 29.21
C THR A 167 5.43 11.37 28.63
N LEU A 168 5.21 11.24 27.32
CA LEU A 168 5.22 9.93 26.64
C LEU A 168 6.58 9.24 26.78
N GLN A 169 7.67 9.98 26.60
CA GLN A 169 9.03 9.45 26.79
C GLN A 169 9.27 9.00 28.24
N ALA A 170 8.81 9.76 29.23
CA ALA A 170 8.96 9.41 30.64
C ALA A 170 8.24 8.09 30.99
N ILE A 171 7.06 7.87 30.42
CA ILE A 171 6.31 6.60 30.58
C ILE A 171 7.13 5.42 30.01
N ILE A 172 7.68 5.57 28.80
CA ILE A 172 8.53 4.53 28.17
C ILE A 172 9.74 4.24 29.05
N SER A 173 10.48 5.29 29.46
CA SER A 173 11.70 5.14 30.26
C SER A 173 11.44 4.50 31.61
N PHE A 174 10.31 4.81 32.27
CA PHE A 174 9.96 4.22 33.55
C PHE A 174 9.84 2.68 33.46
N VAL A 175 9.19 2.17 32.41
CA VAL A 175 9.03 0.73 32.19
C VAL A 175 10.34 0.07 31.76
N GLU A 176 11.12 0.72 30.88
CA GLU A 176 12.44 0.24 30.47
C GLU A 176 13.41 0.09 31.66
N ASN A 177 13.37 1.02 32.61
CA ASN A 177 14.17 0.95 33.84
C ASN A 177 13.79 -0.23 34.74
N SER A 178 12.58 -0.78 34.61
CA SER A 178 12.17 -2.01 35.30
C SER A 178 12.62 -3.30 34.60
N GLY A 179 13.27 -3.19 33.43
CA GLY A 179 13.67 -4.33 32.61
C GLY A 179 12.55 -4.93 31.75
N ASP A 180 11.47 -4.17 31.51
CA ASP A 180 10.35 -4.55 30.66
C ASP A 180 10.17 -3.55 29.52
N HIS A 181 9.33 -3.87 28.53
CA HIS A 181 9.04 -3.00 27.40
C HIS A 181 7.54 -2.70 27.31
N ILE A 182 7.20 -1.41 27.39
CA ILE A 182 5.82 -0.98 27.24
C ILE A 182 5.30 -1.27 25.83
N LYS A 183 4.17 -1.99 25.76
CA LYS A 183 3.48 -2.27 24.49
C LYS A 183 2.34 -1.29 24.26
N PHE A 184 1.41 -1.24 25.21
CA PHE A 184 0.29 -0.32 25.17
C PHE A 184 -0.28 -0.08 26.56
N VAL A 185 -1.04 1.01 26.70
CA VAL A 185 -1.86 1.34 27.87
C VAL A 185 -3.30 1.49 27.39
N ARG A 186 -4.27 0.96 28.15
CA ARG A 186 -5.70 1.13 27.87
C ARG A 186 -6.36 1.90 28.99
N SER A 187 -7.14 2.91 28.64
CA SER A 187 -7.95 3.72 29.56
C SER A 187 -9.32 3.97 28.95
N GLY A 188 -10.34 3.28 29.45
CA GLY A 188 -11.68 3.29 28.86
C GLY A 188 -11.64 2.87 27.38
N LYS A 189 -12.19 3.72 26.50
CA LYS A 189 -12.17 3.53 25.04
C LYS A 189 -10.82 3.88 24.38
N HIS A 190 -9.89 4.51 25.10
CA HIS A 190 -8.60 4.93 24.56
C HIS A 190 -7.55 3.85 24.72
N GLN A 191 -6.75 3.65 23.67
CA GLN A 191 -5.57 2.80 23.63
C GLN A 191 -4.37 3.62 23.18
N ILE A 192 -3.31 3.60 23.99
CA ILE A 192 -2.02 4.24 23.71
C ILE A 192 -1.05 3.12 23.35
N VAL A 193 -0.65 3.00 22.09
CA VAL A 193 0.26 1.97 21.57
C VAL A 193 1.64 2.57 21.37
N PHE A 194 2.67 1.88 21.85
CA PHE A 194 4.06 2.31 21.79
C PHE A 194 4.86 1.40 20.86
N LEU A 195 5.71 2.01 20.03
CA LEU A 195 6.68 1.33 19.18
C LEU A 195 8.06 1.97 19.34
N VAL A 196 8.96 1.28 20.04
CA VAL A 196 10.34 1.72 20.27
C VAL A 196 11.27 1.12 19.22
N LYS A 197 11.94 1.96 18.42
CA LYS A 197 12.91 1.59 17.37
C LYS A 197 14.25 2.29 17.57
N GLY A 198 15.06 1.75 18.48
CA GLY A 198 16.34 2.38 18.84
C GLY A 198 16.09 3.77 19.44
N PRO A 199 16.66 4.86 18.91
CA PRO A 199 16.45 6.20 19.43
C PRO A 199 15.14 6.86 18.97
N ILE A 200 14.33 6.20 18.14
CA ILE A 200 13.09 6.74 17.58
C ILE A 200 11.89 6.00 18.18
N TYR A 201 11.02 6.74 18.85
CA TYR A 201 9.81 6.23 19.50
C TYR A 201 8.59 6.71 18.71
N LEU A 202 7.71 5.78 18.36
CA LEU A 202 6.44 6.09 17.70
C LEU A 202 5.29 5.73 18.64
N VAL A 203 4.29 6.60 18.72
CA VAL A 203 3.15 6.44 19.62
C VAL A 203 1.85 6.70 18.86
N CYS A 204 0.88 5.81 19.00
CA CYS A 204 -0.49 6.03 18.53
C CYS A 204 -1.43 6.10 19.74
N ILE A 205 -2.26 7.14 19.81
CA ILE A 205 -3.35 7.26 20.79
C ILE A 205 -4.65 7.20 20.02
N SER A 206 -5.48 6.19 20.28
CA SER A 206 -6.68 5.92 19.49
C SER A 206 -7.87 5.53 20.36
N CYS A 207 -9.07 5.97 19.99
CA CYS A 207 -10.35 5.43 20.45
C CYS A 207 -11.22 4.91 19.30
N THR A 208 -10.60 4.52 18.18
CA THR A 208 -11.26 4.01 16.96
C THR A 208 -11.53 2.50 16.98
N GLU A 209 -11.40 1.86 18.14
CA GLU A 209 -11.62 0.42 18.37
C GLU A 209 -10.76 -0.54 17.54
N GLU A 210 -9.66 -0.06 16.97
CA GLU A 210 -8.71 -0.91 16.26
C GLU A 210 -7.95 -1.81 17.25
N SER A 211 -7.56 -3.00 16.78
CA SER A 211 -6.79 -3.94 17.60
C SER A 211 -5.38 -3.39 17.90
N TYR A 212 -4.75 -3.88 18.97
CA TYR A 212 -3.35 -3.56 19.27
C TYR A 212 -2.44 -3.84 18.06
N GLU A 213 -2.60 -5.01 17.43
CA GLU A 213 -1.79 -5.40 16.27
C GLU A 213 -2.04 -4.50 15.06
N GLY A 214 -3.28 -4.06 14.81
CA GLY A 214 -3.59 -3.12 13.73
C GLY A 214 -2.92 -1.76 13.93
N LEU A 215 -3.05 -1.18 15.12
CA LEU A 215 -2.41 0.11 15.45
C LEU A 215 -0.88 -0.01 15.48
N ARG A 216 -0.35 -1.14 15.95
CA ARG A 216 1.08 -1.42 15.92
C ARG A 216 1.59 -1.51 14.48
N GLY A 217 0.88 -2.21 13.59
CA GLY A 217 1.23 -2.32 12.16
C GLY A 217 1.28 -0.96 11.47
N GLN A 218 0.37 -0.05 11.80
CA GLN A 218 0.39 1.33 11.32
C GLN A 218 1.64 2.10 11.78
N LEU A 219 2.02 1.95 13.05
CA LEU A 219 3.28 2.54 13.55
C LEU A 219 4.51 1.94 12.84
N GLU A 220 4.50 0.64 12.52
CA GLU A 220 5.58 0.00 11.76
C GLU A 220 5.68 0.56 10.33
N LEU A 221 4.54 0.80 9.65
CA LEU A 221 4.52 1.44 8.33
C LEU A 221 4.97 2.90 8.40
N MET A 222 4.56 3.67 9.42
CA MET A 222 5.05 5.03 9.62
C MET A 222 6.57 5.07 9.86
N TYR A 223 7.12 4.13 10.63
CA TYR A 223 8.56 3.99 10.77
C TYR A 223 9.23 3.63 9.43
N GLY A 224 8.61 2.73 8.66
CA GLY A 224 9.05 2.43 7.29
C GLY A 224 9.09 3.67 6.40
N GLN A 225 8.08 4.54 6.44
CA GLN A 225 8.05 5.79 5.68
C GLN A 225 9.17 6.75 6.09
N LEU A 226 9.46 6.85 7.39
CA LEU A 226 10.59 7.62 7.92
C LEU A 226 11.91 7.07 7.37
N LEU A 227 12.08 5.74 7.38
CA LEU A 227 13.27 5.11 6.83
C LEU A 227 13.38 5.34 5.32
N LEU A 228 12.28 5.30 4.55
CA LEU A 228 12.29 5.59 3.13
C LEU A 228 12.87 6.98 2.82
N ILE A 229 12.60 7.96 3.69
CA ILE A 229 13.10 9.34 3.53
C ILE A 229 14.56 9.48 4.00
N LEU A 230 14.96 8.89 5.14
CA LEU A 230 16.26 9.20 5.79
C LEU A 230 17.25 8.04 5.93
N THR A 231 16.83 6.78 5.74
CA THR A 231 17.54 5.54 6.12
C THR A 231 17.69 5.31 7.63
N LYS A 232 18.05 4.09 8.01
CA LYS A 232 18.34 3.69 9.39
C LYS A 232 19.69 4.23 9.89
N SER A 233 20.51 4.79 9.00
CA SER A 233 21.77 5.43 9.39
C SER A 233 21.57 6.63 10.33
N VAL A 234 20.38 7.23 10.34
CA VAL A 234 19.99 8.30 11.30
C VAL A 234 20.20 7.88 12.76
N ASN A 235 20.13 6.59 13.08
CA ASN A 235 20.42 6.10 14.43
C ASN A 235 21.86 6.43 14.86
N ARG A 236 22.82 6.41 13.93
CA ARG A 236 24.22 6.79 14.21
C ARG A 236 24.34 8.26 14.60
N CYS A 237 23.46 9.14 14.12
CA CYS A 237 23.43 10.55 14.53
C CYS A 237 23.09 10.68 16.02
N PHE A 238 22.15 9.86 16.52
CA PHE A 238 21.81 9.81 17.94
C PHE A 238 22.90 9.16 18.80
N GLU A 239 23.57 8.13 18.29
CA GLU A 239 24.72 7.53 18.97
C GLU A 239 25.88 8.53 19.14
N LYS A 240 26.16 9.34 18.11
CA LYS A 240 27.17 10.41 18.16
C LYS A 240 26.72 11.59 19.03
N ASN A 241 25.46 11.97 18.95
CA ASN A 241 24.89 13.10 19.69
C ASN A 241 23.47 12.77 20.18
N PRO A 242 23.28 12.39 21.46
CA PRO A 242 21.95 12.12 22.01
C PRO A 242 20.98 13.32 21.98
N LYS A 243 21.51 14.55 21.80
CA LYS A 243 20.72 15.78 21.65
C LYS A 243 20.41 16.12 20.20
N PHE A 244 20.79 15.27 19.24
CA PHE A 244 20.50 15.46 17.83
C PHE A 244 19.02 15.76 17.60
N ASP A 245 18.74 16.72 16.73
CA ASP A 245 17.39 17.08 16.32
C ASP A 245 17.21 16.68 14.86
N MET A 246 16.33 15.71 14.62
CA MET A 246 16.08 15.16 13.30
C MET A 246 14.86 15.76 12.62
N ALA A 247 14.03 16.55 13.33
CA ALA A 247 12.82 17.14 12.74
C ALA A 247 13.13 17.97 11.48
N PRO A 248 14.22 18.77 11.41
CA PRO A 248 14.56 19.51 10.20
C PRO A 248 14.85 18.62 8.97
N LEU A 249 15.27 17.37 9.17
CA LEU A 249 15.53 16.43 8.07
C LEU A 249 14.25 15.93 7.41
N LEU A 250 13.11 16.03 8.10
CA LEU A 250 11.78 15.66 7.61
C LEU A 250 10.96 16.88 7.15
N GLY A 251 11.57 18.07 7.11
CA GLY A 251 10.89 19.28 6.67
C GLY A 251 10.27 19.12 5.27
N GLY A 252 8.99 19.47 5.14
CA GLY A 252 8.25 19.35 3.87
C GLY A 252 7.72 17.95 3.56
N THR A 253 7.81 17.00 4.49
CA THR A 253 7.30 15.62 4.31
C THR A 253 5.98 15.35 5.04
N ASP A 254 5.35 16.36 5.65
CA ASP A 254 4.08 16.24 6.36
C ASP A 254 2.97 15.61 5.51
N ALA A 255 2.87 16.02 4.24
CA ALA A 255 1.91 15.47 3.29
C ALA A 255 2.09 13.97 3.06
N VAL A 256 3.33 13.48 3.09
CA VAL A 256 3.66 12.05 2.92
C VAL A 256 3.14 11.23 4.10
N PHE A 257 3.38 11.69 5.34
CA PHE A 257 2.89 11.00 6.54
C PHE A 257 1.37 11.10 6.66
N LEU A 258 0.79 12.27 6.36
CA LEU A 258 -0.65 12.46 6.39
C LEU A 258 -1.34 11.52 5.39
N SER A 259 -0.86 11.48 4.15
CA SER A 259 -1.36 10.56 3.11
C SER A 259 -1.30 9.10 3.54
N LEU A 260 -0.19 8.67 4.15
CA LEU A 260 -0.06 7.31 4.70
C LEU A 260 -1.08 7.03 5.81
N ILE A 261 -1.29 7.98 6.72
CA ILE A 261 -2.28 7.85 7.79
C ILE A 261 -3.70 7.74 7.22
N HIS A 262 -4.02 8.48 6.15
CA HIS A 262 -5.29 8.34 5.45
C HIS A 262 -5.41 6.97 4.78
N ALA A 263 -4.34 6.47 4.15
CA ALA A 263 -4.32 5.15 3.51
C ALA A 263 -4.68 4.01 4.46
N PHE A 264 -4.40 4.13 5.77
CA PHE A 264 -4.81 3.15 6.77
C PHE A 264 -6.33 2.95 6.89
N SER A 265 -7.14 3.90 6.39
CA SER A 265 -8.60 3.83 6.44
C SER A 265 -9.25 3.24 5.20
N TRP A 266 -8.53 3.15 4.07
CA TRP A 266 -9.13 2.79 2.78
C TRP A 266 -8.29 1.83 1.92
N ASN A 267 -6.98 1.70 2.14
CA ASN A 267 -6.10 0.88 1.32
C ASN A 267 -5.81 -0.47 2.00
N PRO A 268 -6.29 -1.61 1.46
CA PRO A 268 -6.05 -2.92 2.06
C PRO A 268 -4.59 -3.31 2.19
N ALA A 269 -3.71 -2.78 1.33
CA ALA A 269 -2.27 -3.06 1.37
C ALA A 269 -1.66 -2.77 2.75
N ALA A 270 -2.21 -1.77 3.47
CA ALA A 270 -1.70 -1.34 4.76
C ALA A 270 -1.87 -2.38 5.89
N PHE A 271 -2.80 -3.31 5.77
CA PHE A 271 -2.99 -4.38 6.76
C PHE A 271 -2.74 -5.78 6.19
N LEU A 272 -2.88 -5.97 4.88
CA LEU A 272 -2.65 -7.25 4.20
C LEU A 272 -1.17 -7.55 3.95
N HIS A 273 -0.28 -6.54 4.00
CA HIS A 273 1.12 -6.66 3.57
C HIS A 273 1.24 -7.29 2.17
N ALA A 274 0.35 -6.89 1.26
CA ALA A 274 0.27 -7.34 -0.12
C ALA A 274 0.04 -6.14 -1.04
N TYR A 275 0.45 -6.21 -2.30
CA TYR A 275 0.20 -5.15 -3.29
C TYR A 275 -0.91 -5.55 -4.26
N THR A 276 -1.52 -4.58 -4.92
CA THR A 276 -2.55 -4.83 -5.93
C THR A 276 -2.02 -4.53 -7.32
N CYS A 277 -2.59 -5.19 -8.33
CA CYS A 277 -2.18 -5.03 -9.72
C CYS A 277 -3.33 -4.42 -10.53
N LEU A 278 -2.98 -3.69 -11.59
CA LEU A 278 -3.98 -3.19 -12.52
C LEU A 278 -4.43 -4.36 -13.41
N PRO A 279 -5.72 -4.72 -13.48
CA PRO A 279 -6.19 -5.80 -14.34
C PRO A 279 -5.86 -5.53 -15.81
N LEU A 280 -5.07 -6.40 -16.45
CA LEU A 280 -4.60 -6.19 -17.82
C LEU A 280 -4.43 -7.53 -18.52
N ALA A 281 -4.77 -7.57 -19.81
CA ALA A 281 -4.53 -8.72 -20.65
C ALA A 281 -3.05 -9.12 -20.64
N GLN A 282 -2.78 -10.43 -20.58
CA GLN A 282 -1.43 -10.98 -20.51
C GLN A 282 -0.47 -10.45 -21.60
N PRO A 283 -0.86 -10.33 -22.89
CA PRO A 283 0.04 -9.80 -23.92
C PRO A 283 0.47 -8.35 -23.66
N THR A 284 -0.44 -7.51 -23.17
CA THR A 284 -0.15 -6.12 -22.82
C THR A 284 0.84 -6.05 -21.66
N ARG A 285 0.62 -6.86 -20.62
CA ARG A 285 1.53 -6.93 -19.47
C ARG A 285 2.91 -7.47 -19.84
N GLN A 286 2.98 -8.45 -20.75
CA GLN A 286 4.24 -9.00 -21.26
C GLN A 286 5.04 -7.96 -22.04
N ALA A 287 4.38 -7.15 -22.89
CA ALA A 287 5.05 -6.06 -23.61
C ALA A 287 5.67 -5.03 -22.65
N ALA A 288 4.94 -4.65 -21.60
CA ALA A 288 5.46 -3.77 -20.56
C ALA A 288 6.64 -4.41 -19.80
N SER A 289 6.51 -5.68 -19.40
CA SER A 289 7.53 -6.37 -18.62
C SER A 289 8.82 -6.60 -19.40
N ALA A 290 8.72 -6.90 -20.70
CA ALA A 290 9.88 -7.10 -21.57
C ALA A 290 10.77 -5.84 -21.64
N VAL A 291 10.17 -4.66 -21.83
CA VAL A 291 10.98 -3.42 -21.87
C VAL A 291 11.54 -3.03 -20.49
N LEU A 292 10.83 -3.33 -19.40
CA LEU A 292 11.39 -3.13 -18.06
C LEU A 292 12.54 -4.11 -17.77
N GLN A 293 12.48 -5.33 -18.30
CA GLN A 293 13.57 -6.30 -18.20
C GLN A 293 14.81 -5.85 -18.97
N ASP A 294 14.66 -5.37 -20.19
CA ASP A 294 15.78 -4.81 -20.98
C ASP A 294 16.48 -3.67 -20.21
N VAL A 295 15.71 -2.82 -19.53
CA VAL A 295 16.25 -1.73 -18.70
C VAL A 295 16.90 -2.25 -17.42
N ALA A 296 16.32 -3.25 -16.75
CA ALA A 296 16.94 -3.88 -15.58
C ALA A 296 18.31 -4.51 -15.93
N ASP A 297 18.40 -5.16 -17.09
CA ASP A 297 19.63 -5.80 -17.59
C ASP A 297 20.74 -4.77 -17.92
N SER A 298 20.38 -3.51 -18.11
CA SER A 298 21.32 -2.38 -18.28
C SER A 298 21.92 -1.84 -16.97
N GLY A 299 21.52 -2.40 -15.82
CA GLY A 299 22.06 -2.05 -14.50
C GLY A 299 21.10 -1.26 -13.60
N VAL A 300 19.82 -1.14 -13.97
CA VAL A 300 18.76 -0.64 -13.08
C VAL A 300 18.38 -1.73 -12.09
N LEU A 301 18.39 -1.40 -10.80
CA LEU A 301 18.13 -2.38 -9.74
C LEU A 301 16.67 -2.83 -9.70
N PHE A 302 15.73 -1.88 -9.78
CA PHE A 302 14.30 -2.16 -9.91
C PHE A 302 13.66 -1.22 -10.92
N ALA A 303 12.81 -1.74 -11.78
CA ALA A 303 11.98 -0.99 -12.69
C ALA A 303 10.50 -1.29 -12.39
N LEU A 304 9.74 -0.24 -12.07
CA LEU A 304 8.33 -0.34 -11.70
C LEU A 304 7.50 0.52 -12.65
N LEU A 305 6.52 -0.09 -13.31
CA LEU A 305 5.46 0.63 -14.01
C LEU A 305 4.19 0.54 -13.17
N MET A 306 3.69 1.70 -12.76
CA MET A 306 2.61 1.85 -11.79
C MET A 306 1.47 2.68 -12.37
N CYS A 307 0.26 2.39 -11.92
CA CYS A 307 -0.93 3.20 -12.15
C CYS A 307 -1.57 3.50 -10.80
N GLU A 308 -1.42 4.73 -10.32
CA GLU A 308 -1.71 5.10 -8.93
C GLU A 308 -1.00 4.14 -7.95
N HIS A 309 -1.74 3.35 -7.18
CA HIS A 309 -1.24 2.35 -6.25
C HIS A 309 -1.19 0.93 -6.84
N LYS A 310 -1.64 0.74 -8.08
CA LYS A 310 -1.73 -0.56 -8.77
C LYS A 310 -0.46 -0.82 -9.59
N VAL A 311 0.13 -1.99 -9.41
CA VAL A 311 1.30 -2.44 -10.19
C VAL A 311 0.86 -2.89 -11.58
N ILE A 312 1.48 -2.33 -12.63
CA ILE A 312 1.34 -2.83 -14.01
C ILE A 312 2.43 -3.87 -14.29
N SER A 313 3.69 -3.53 -13.99
CA SER A 313 4.82 -4.46 -14.12
C SER A 313 5.93 -4.06 -13.14
N LEU A 314 6.62 -5.06 -12.62
CA LEU A 314 7.72 -4.92 -11.67
C LEU A 314 8.82 -5.89 -12.07
N VAL A 315 10.02 -5.36 -12.31
CA VAL A 315 11.21 -6.14 -12.61
C VAL A 315 12.33 -5.73 -11.68
N GLY A 316 13.03 -6.72 -11.11
CA GLY A 316 14.25 -6.52 -10.32
C GLY A 316 15.46 -7.17 -10.99
N ALA A 317 16.60 -6.49 -10.96
CA ALA A 317 17.86 -7.04 -11.45
C ALA A 317 18.20 -8.34 -10.72
N GLN A 318 18.76 -9.31 -11.45
CA GLN A 318 19.16 -10.61 -10.90
C GLN A 318 18.05 -11.30 -10.10
N LYS A 319 16.79 -11.15 -10.54
CA LYS A 319 15.60 -11.75 -9.91
C LYS A 319 15.31 -11.25 -8.49
N ALA A 320 15.88 -10.11 -8.10
CA ALA A 320 15.57 -9.46 -6.84
C ALA A 320 14.06 -9.14 -6.75
N THR A 321 13.48 -9.38 -5.58
CA THR A 321 12.07 -9.14 -5.30
C THR A 321 11.92 -7.95 -4.36
N LEU A 322 10.92 -7.11 -4.62
CA LEU A 322 10.60 -5.99 -3.74
C LEU A 322 9.47 -6.39 -2.79
N HIS A 323 9.61 -6.06 -1.51
CA HIS A 323 8.59 -6.36 -0.51
C HIS A 323 7.34 -5.48 -0.71
N PRO A 324 6.12 -6.00 -0.51
CA PRO A 324 4.88 -5.23 -0.65
C PRO A 324 4.84 -3.92 0.15
N ASP A 325 5.29 -3.94 1.40
CA ASP A 325 5.41 -2.71 2.20
C ASP A 325 6.31 -1.65 1.54
N ASP A 326 7.42 -2.05 0.91
CA ASP A 326 8.31 -1.10 0.22
C ASP A 326 7.62 -0.51 -1.02
N ILE A 327 6.81 -1.31 -1.74
CA ILE A 327 5.97 -0.84 -2.85
C ILE A 327 4.93 0.18 -2.35
N LEU A 328 4.23 -0.13 -1.25
CA LEU A 328 3.25 0.75 -0.63
C LEU A 328 3.86 2.10 -0.24
N LEU A 329 5.00 2.06 0.47
CA LEU A 329 5.68 3.26 0.96
C LEU A 329 6.26 4.10 -0.18
N LEU A 330 6.79 3.46 -1.22
CA LEU A 330 7.30 4.15 -2.42
C LEU A 330 6.16 4.82 -3.20
N ALA A 331 5.06 4.11 -3.44
CA ALA A 331 3.88 4.68 -4.08
C ALA A 331 3.31 5.86 -3.26
N ASN A 332 3.21 5.71 -1.93
CA ASN A 332 2.77 6.78 -1.05
C ASN A 332 3.69 8.01 -1.14
N PHE A 333 5.01 7.82 -1.10
CA PHE A 333 5.98 8.92 -1.21
C PHE A 333 5.87 9.68 -2.53
N ILE A 334 5.75 8.94 -3.64
CA ILE A 334 5.64 9.52 -4.99
C ILE A 334 4.31 10.26 -5.17
N LEU A 335 3.20 9.63 -4.80
CA LEU A 335 1.87 10.19 -5.06
C LEU A 335 1.54 11.38 -4.15
N SER A 336 2.18 11.48 -2.99
CA SER A 336 2.00 12.57 -2.03
C SER A 336 2.81 13.83 -2.36
N SER A 337 3.68 13.78 -3.37
CA SER A 337 4.58 14.89 -3.72
C SER A 337 4.33 15.37 -5.16
N GLU A 338 3.81 16.59 -5.29
CA GLU A 338 3.45 17.17 -6.60
C GLU A 338 4.66 17.40 -7.52
N SER A 339 5.85 17.61 -6.95
CA SER A 339 7.09 17.82 -7.71
C SER A 339 7.43 16.67 -8.66
N PHE A 340 7.02 15.43 -8.31
CA PHE A 340 7.18 14.27 -9.18
C PHE A 340 6.27 14.28 -10.41
N ARG A 341 5.12 14.95 -10.34
CA ARG A 341 4.16 15.04 -11.44
C ARG A 341 4.54 16.11 -12.47
N THR A 342 5.15 17.20 -12.02
CA THR A 342 5.43 18.37 -12.87
C THR A 342 6.74 18.27 -13.64
N SER A 343 7.67 17.42 -13.20
CA SER A 343 9.02 17.33 -13.77
C SER A 343 9.62 15.94 -13.62
N GLU A 344 10.53 15.57 -14.53
CA GLU A 344 11.41 14.43 -14.31
C GLU A 344 12.21 14.65 -13.02
N SER A 345 12.24 13.62 -12.18
CA SER A 345 12.81 13.71 -10.85
C SER A 345 13.87 12.65 -10.62
N PHE A 346 14.80 12.96 -9.71
CA PHE A 346 15.83 12.03 -9.29
C PHE A 346 16.14 12.27 -7.82
N SER A 347 15.58 11.41 -6.98
CA SER A 347 15.55 11.63 -5.53
C SER A 347 16.19 10.46 -4.78
N PRO A 348 17.02 10.74 -3.77
CA PRO A 348 17.51 9.69 -2.88
C PRO A 348 16.35 9.13 -2.05
N ILE A 349 16.26 7.81 -1.96
CA ILE A 349 15.29 7.09 -1.13
C ILE A 349 15.96 5.91 -0.44
N CYS A 350 15.29 5.31 0.53
CA CYS A 350 15.65 4.01 1.09
C CYS A 350 14.50 3.02 0.88
N LEU A 351 14.81 1.73 0.82
CA LEU A 351 13.81 0.67 0.81
C LEU A 351 13.94 -0.11 2.12
N PRO A 352 13.06 0.14 3.12
CA PRO A 352 13.21 -0.39 4.47
C PRO A 352 13.32 -1.92 4.56
N ARG A 353 12.60 -2.66 3.71
CA ARG A 353 12.59 -4.13 3.73
C ARG A 353 13.65 -4.74 2.81
N TYR A 354 14.10 -4.01 1.79
CA TYR A 354 15.21 -4.43 0.93
C TYR A 354 16.58 -4.18 1.58
N ASN A 355 16.90 -2.92 1.93
CA ASN A 355 18.11 -2.56 2.65
C ASN A 355 17.93 -1.24 3.41
N PRO A 356 17.63 -1.30 4.72
CA PRO A 356 17.33 -0.10 5.51
C PRO A 356 18.54 0.80 5.77
N MET A 357 19.77 0.38 5.41
CA MET A 357 21.01 1.12 5.70
C MET A 357 21.54 1.92 4.51
N ALA A 358 21.02 1.70 3.30
CA ALA A 358 21.57 2.27 2.07
C ALA A 358 20.56 3.17 1.39
N PHE A 359 21.05 4.27 0.82
CA PHE A 359 20.29 5.04 -0.16
C PHE A 359 20.34 4.35 -1.52
N LEU A 360 19.19 4.39 -2.20
CA LEU A 360 19.03 4.24 -3.62
C LEU A 360 18.64 5.59 -4.20
N TYR A 361 18.67 5.70 -5.52
CA TYR A 361 18.18 6.85 -6.25
C TYR A 361 16.99 6.43 -7.11
N ALA A 362 15.87 7.11 -6.90
CA ALA A 362 14.64 6.91 -7.65
C ALA A 362 14.53 7.95 -8.76
N TYR A 363 14.56 7.49 -10.01
CA TYR A 363 14.13 8.27 -11.15
C TYR A 363 12.63 8.06 -11.37
N VAL A 364 11.83 9.12 -11.30
CA VAL A 364 10.37 9.04 -11.45
C VAL A 364 9.91 9.92 -12.62
N HIS A 365 9.06 9.35 -13.46
CA HIS A 365 8.42 10.05 -14.57
C HIS A 365 6.96 9.60 -14.75
N PHE A 366 6.05 10.57 -14.80
CA PHE A 366 4.64 10.36 -15.11
C PHE A 366 4.40 10.44 -16.62
N PHE A 367 3.73 9.43 -17.18
CA PHE A 367 3.29 9.42 -18.58
C PHE A 367 1.96 10.13 -18.78
N ASP A 368 1.10 10.10 -17.75
CA ASP A 368 -0.17 10.81 -17.66
C ASP A 368 -0.50 11.10 -16.18
N GLU A 369 -1.75 11.46 -15.86
CA GLU A 369 -2.18 11.80 -14.49
C GLU A 369 -2.06 10.63 -13.50
N HIS A 370 -2.14 9.38 -13.97
CA HIS A 370 -2.22 8.20 -13.10
C HIS A 370 -1.03 7.25 -13.28
N THR A 371 -0.44 7.22 -14.48
CA THR A 371 0.56 6.23 -14.89
C THR A 371 1.97 6.79 -14.80
N TYR A 372 2.85 6.10 -14.09
CA TYR A 372 4.24 6.52 -13.90
C TYR A 372 5.22 5.34 -13.88
N VAL A 373 6.46 5.61 -14.26
CA VAL A 373 7.58 4.69 -14.10
C VAL A 373 8.50 5.15 -12.98
N THR A 374 8.99 4.19 -12.20
CA THR A 374 10.04 4.39 -11.20
C THR A 374 11.22 3.47 -11.51
N LEU A 375 12.39 4.04 -11.74
CA LEU A 375 13.64 3.31 -11.94
C LEU A 375 14.55 3.53 -10.74
N LEU A 376 14.94 2.46 -10.06
CA LEU A 376 15.77 2.50 -8.85
C LEU A 376 17.19 2.05 -9.18
N THR A 377 18.18 2.81 -8.71
CA THR A 377 19.60 2.49 -8.90
C THR A 377 20.41 2.80 -7.65
N THR A 378 21.59 2.18 -7.50
CA THR A 378 22.58 2.53 -6.48
C THR A 378 23.50 3.66 -6.92
N ARG A 379 23.44 4.07 -8.20
CA ARG A 379 24.34 5.07 -8.80
C ARG A 379 23.76 6.48 -8.70
N SER A 380 24.47 7.37 -7.99
CA SER A 380 24.08 8.78 -7.85
C SER A 380 24.26 9.62 -9.11
N ASP A 381 24.95 9.10 -10.12
CA ASP A 381 25.30 9.78 -11.36
C ASP A 381 24.51 9.29 -12.59
N ALA A 382 23.57 8.35 -12.39
CA ALA A 382 22.88 7.66 -13.47
C ALA A 382 21.68 8.43 -14.06
N PHE A 383 21.50 9.72 -13.75
CA PHE A 383 20.34 10.50 -14.20
C PHE A 383 20.10 10.42 -15.71
N TYR A 384 21.15 10.63 -16.51
CA TYR A 384 21.04 10.63 -17.97
C TYR A 384 20.82 9.22 -18.53
N ASP A 385 21.50 8.20 -17.98
CA ASP A 385 21.28 6.79 -18.35
C ASP A 385 19.82 6.36 -18.12
N LEU A 386 19.23 6.79 -16.99
CA LEU A 386 17.84 6.49 -16.65
C LEU A 386 16.85 7.29 -17.50
N LYS A 387 17.20 8.51 -17.92
CA LYS A 387 16.39 9.31 -18.85
C LYS A 387 16.33 8.69 -20.24
N ASP A 388 17.45 8.13 -20.72
CA ASP A 388 17.49 7.38 -21.98
C ASP A 388 16.67 6.08 -21.85
N SER A 389 16.80 5.38 -20.72
CA SER A 389 15.99 4.19 -20.40
C SER A 389 14.50 4.51 -20.37
N ARG A 390 14.09 5.63 -19.76
CA ARG A 390 12.70 6.11 -19.77
C ARG A 390 12.21 6.38 -21.19
N SER A 391 13.05 6.97 -22.04
CA SER A 391 12.70 7.24 -23.44
C SER A 391 12.48 5.93 -24.23
N LEU A 392 13.30 4.91 -23.99
CA LEU A 392 13.10 3.57 -24.54
C LEU A 392 11.76 2.97 -24.07
N ILE A 393 11.51 2.98 -22.76
CA ILE A 393 10.26 2.49 -22.17
C ILE A 393 9.06 3.19 -22.82
N GLN A 394 9.05 4.52 -22.84
CA GLN A 394 7.95 5.30 -23.42
C GLN A 394 7.67 4.92 -24.88
N ASN A 395 8.72 4.76 -25.69
CA ASN A 395 8.58 4.38 -27.10
C ASN A 395 7.95 2.98 -27.27
N VAL A 396 8.35 2.01 -26.44
CA VAL A 396 7.78 0.65 -26.49
C VAL A 396 6.35 0.66 -26.00
N LEU A 397 6.04 1.32 -24.87
CA LEU A 397 4.69 1.38 -24.32
C LEU A 397 3.69 2.04 -25.29
N LEU A 398 4.12 3.08 -26.02
CA LEU A 398 3.30 3.71 -27.07
C LEU A 398 3.09 2.79 -28.28
N LYS A 399 4.15 2.15 -28.80
CA LYS A 399 4.04 1.27 -29.97
C LYS A 399 3.23 0.00 -29.71
N SER A 400 3.24 -0.48 -28.47
CA SER A 400 2.49 -1.67 -28.03
C SER A 400 1.10 -1.35 -27.46
N ASN A 401 0.67 -0.08 -27.51
CA ASN A 401 -0.60 0.41 -26.96
C ASN A 401 -0.81 0.18 -25.47
N VAL A 402 0.24 -0.10 -24.69
CA VAL A 402 0.12 -0.39 -23.25
C VAL A 402 -0.52 0.78 -22.51
N LEU A 403 -0.14 2.02 -22.80
CA LEU A 403 -0.70 3.20 -22.10
C LEU A 403 -2.20 3.38 -22.37
N ILE A 404 -2.65 3.10 -23.60
CA ILE A 404 -4.08 3.16 -23.94
C ILE A 404 -4.84 2.08 -23.16
N GLU A 405 -4.26 0.88 -23.05
CA GLU A 405 -4.89 -0.21 -22.32
C GLU A 405 -4.92 -0.02 -20.81
N VAL A 406 -3.91 0.65 -20.25
CA VAL A 406 -3.91 1.09 -18.85
C VAL A 406 -5.07 2.05 -18.60
N GLN A 407 -5.24 3.05 -19.47
CA GLN A 407 -6.34 4.03 -19.36
C GLN A 407 -7.71 3.37 -19.51
N ARG A 408 -7.86 2.40 -20.41
CA ARG A 408 -9.10 1.62 -20.54
C ARG A 408 -9.39 0.81 -19.28
N SER A 409 -8.39 0.10 -18.76
CA SER A 409 -8.52 -0.74 -17.58
C SER A 409 -8.93 0.04 -16.32
N LEU A 410 -8.41 1.27 -16.16
CA LEU A 410 -8.80 2.17 -15.06
C LEU A 410 -10.31 2.41 -14.98
N HIS A 411 -11.01 2.45 -16.12
CA HIS A 411 -12.43 2.76 -16.17
C HIS A 411 -13.33 1.52 -16.30
N GLU A 412 -12.84 0.45 -16.94
CA GLU A 412 -13.68 -0.66 -17.39
C GLU A 412 -13.38 -2.00 -16.68
N SER A 413 -12.21 -2.15 -16.05
CA SER A 413 -11.73 -3.46 -15.57
C SER A 413 -11.81 -3.64 -14.06
N ALA A 414 -12.71 -2.91 -13.41
CA ALA A 414 -12.95 -3.05 -11.99
C ALA A 414 -13.82 -4.29 -11.70
N LEU A 415 -13.50 -5.05 -10.65
CA LEU A 415 -14.27 -6.25 -10.31
C LEU A 415 -15.55 -5.86 -9.57
N HIS A 416 -16.68 -5.91 -10.27
CA HIS A 416 -17.99 -5.68 -9.67
C HIS A 416 -18.60 -6.99 -9.18
N VAL A 417 -19.12 -7.01 -7.95
CA VAL A 417 -19.73 -8.22 -7.37
C VAL A 417 -20.99 -8.65 -8.12
N GLU A 418 -21.60 -7.72 -8.86
CA GLU A 418 -22.75 -7.90 -9.74
C GLU A 418 -22.42 -8.76 -10.98
N ASP A 419 -21.18 -8.72 -11.44
CA ASP A 419 -20.70 -9.47 -12.62
C ASP A 419 -20.30 -10.90 -12.30
N LEU A 420 -20.39 -11.30 -11.03
CA LEU A 420 -20.00 -12.63 -10.57
C LEU A 420 -20.87 -13.71 -11.27
N PRO A 421 -20.27 -14.67 -12.00
CA PRO A 421 -21.02 -15.67 -12.75
C PRO A 421 -21.96 -16.50 -11.85
N ILE A 422 -23.26 -16.52 -12.19
CA ILE A 422 -24.27 -17.31 -11.47
C ILE A 422 -24.61 -18.56 -12.30
N ASP A 423 -24.56 -19.74 -11.68
CA ASP A 423 -25.06 -20.95 -12.33
C ASP A 423 -26.57 -20.83 -12.62
N PRO A 424 -27.02 -21.05 -13.87
CA PRO A 424 -28.44 -21.00 -14.22
C PRO A 424 -29.28 -22.07 -13.48
N SER A 425 -28.67 -23.11 -12.94
CA SER A 425 -29.36 -24.13 -12.13
C SER A 425 -29.81 -23.65 -10.75
N SER A 426 -29.39 -22.45 -10.32
CA SER A 426 -29.77 -21.86 -9.02
C SER A 426 -31.17 -21.23 -9.03
N GLN A 427 -31.77 -21.00 -10.22
CA GLN A 427 -33.11 -20.41 -10.36
C GLN A 427 -34.26 -21.44 -10.35
N SER A 428 -34.00 -22.68 -9.91
CA SER A 428 -35.03 -23.74 -9.90
C SER A 428 -35.40 -24.19 -8.49
N ALA A 429 -36.41 -23.52 -7.92
CA ALA A 429 -37.44 -24.03 -7.01
C ALA A 429 -38.24 -22.78 -6.55
N SER A 430 -39.53 -22.57 -6.81
CA SER A 430 -40.64 -23.46 -7.13
C SER A 430 -41.78 -22.59 -7.68
N GLN A 431 -42.26 -22.85 -8.89
CA GLN A 431 -43.61 -22.43 -9.31
C GLN A 431 -44.38 -23.65 -9.80
N PRO A 432 -45.59 -23.91 -9.27
CA PRO A 432 -46.45 -24.95 -9.82
C PRO A 432 -46.97 -24.50 -11.21
N PRO A 433 -47.31 -25.44 -12.10
CA PRO A 433 -47.79 -25.10 -13.43
C PRO A 433 -49.22 -24.57 -13.29
N GLN A 434 -49.43 -23.27 -13.48
CA GLN A 434 -50.75 -22.74 -13.80
C GLN A 434 -50.71 -21.96 -15.11
N SER A 435 -51.68 -22.34 -15.92
CA SER A 435 -51.97 -21.91 -17.27
C SER A 435 -52.36 -20.44 -17.37
N SER A 436 -52.10 -19.91 -18.58
CA SER A 436 -52.72 -18.76 -19.26
C SER A 436 -52.48 -17.35 -18.71
N GLN A 437 -51.73 -16.60 -19.54
CA GLN A 437 -51.93 -15.19 -19.90
C GLN A 437 -52.13 -14.18 -18.77
N ASP A 438 -51.04 -13.46 -18.43
CA ASP A 438 -51.12 -11.99 -18.38
C ASP A 438 -49.73 -11.35 -18.54
N MET A 439 -49.64 -10.40 -19.46
CA MET A 439 -48.49 -9.52 -19.67
C MET A 439 -48.50 -8.44 -18.58
N SER A 440 -47.80 -8.70 -17.49
CA SER A 440 -47.34 -7.63 -16.61
C SER A 440 -45.98 -8.02 -16.02
N SER A 441 -45.02 -7.13 -16.22
CA SER A 441 -43.69 -7.11 -15.64
C SER A 441 -43.78 -7.26 -14.11
N GLN A 442 -43.59 -8.48 -13.61
CA GLN A 442 -43.36 -8.70 -12.18
C GLN A 442 -41.91 -8.34 -11.90
N SER A 443 -41.69 -7.07 -11.57
CA SER A 443 -40.46 -6.59 -10.96
C SER A 443 -40.23 -7.40 -9.69
N LEU A 444 -39.11 -8.13 -9.64
CA LEU A 444 -38.61 -8.74 -8.42
C LEU A 444 -38.58 -7.65 -7.33
N SER A 445 -39.14 -8.01 -6.17
CA SER A 445 -39.29 -7.15 -4.99
C SER A 445 -38.02 -6.36 -4.70
N SER A 446 -38.15 -5.03 -4.76
CA SER A 446 -37.10 -4.02 -4.67
C SER A 446 -36.38 -3.93 -3.30
N GLU A 447 -36.54 -4.92 -2.42
CA GLU A 447 -35.99 -4.93 -1.05
C GLU A 447 -34.86 -5.96 -0.83
N MET A 448 -34.54 -6.78 -1.84
CA MET A 448 -33.34 -7.66 -1.85
C MET A 448 -32.24 -7.18 -2.83
N ALA A 449 -32.41 -5.99 -3.40
CA ALA A 449 -31.64 -5.50 -4.56
C ALA A 449 -30.40 -4.65 -4.20
N ILE A 450 -29.76 -4.94 -3.07
CA ILE A 450 -28.59 -4.20 -2.58
C ILE A 450 -27.39 -5.15 -2.55
N GLY A 451 -26.54 -5.08 -3.57
CA GLY A 451 -25.33 -5.87 -3.74
C GLY A 451 -25.42 -7.00 -4.77
N GLY A 452 -24.33 -7.75 -4.89
CA GLY A 452 -24.19 -8.91 -5.77
C GLY A 452 -24.97 -10.15 -5.30
N PRO A 453 -24.81 -11.27 -6.02
CA PRO A 453 -25.57 -12.50 -5.76
C PRO A 453 -25.48 -12.97 -4.31
N ALA A 454 -26.60 -13.48 -3.76
CA ALA A 454 -26.74 -13.88 -2.35
C ALA A 454 -26.42 -12.77 -1.32
N GLY A 455 -26.51 -11.50 -1.72
CA GLY A 455 -26.26 -10.36 -0.83
C GLY A 455 -24.78 -10.08 -0.62
N LEU A 456 -23.88 -10.54 -1.50
CA LEU A 456 -22.46 -10.20 -1.45
C LEU A 456 -22.28 -8.71 -1.72
N TRP A 457 -21.66 -8.00 -0.78
CA TRP A 457 -21.40 -6.57 -0.88
C TRP A 457 -19.99 -6.27 -1.34
N HIS A 458 -18.99 -6.99 -0.84
CA HIS A 458 -17.60 -6.72 -1.17
C HIS A 458 -16.74 -7.94 -0.87
N PHE A 459 -15.63 -8.13 -1.57
CA PHE A 459 -14.60 -9.09 -1.17
C PHE A 459 -13.17 -8.57 -1.41
N ILE A 460 -12.24 -9.13 -0.65
CA ILE A 460 -10.79 -9.03 -0.86
C ILE A 460 -10.25 -10.45 -0.95
N TYR A 461 -9.56 -10.76 -2.04
CA TYR A 461 -8.81 -12.01 -2.20
C TYR A 461 -7.32 -11.70 -2.21
N LYS A 462 -6.55 -12.34 -1.33
CA LYS A 462 -5.09 -12.25 -1.27
C LYS A 462 -4.48 -13.58 -1.68
N SER A 463 -3.65 -13.57 -2.71
CA SER A 463 -2.73 -14.67 -3.02
C SER A 463 -1.56 -14.61 -2.06
N ILE A 464 -1.41 -15.64 -1.21
CA ILE A 464 -0.30 -15.74 -0.26
C ILE A 464 1.02 -15.94 -1.00
N TYR A 465 0.98 -16.73 -2.08
CA TYR A 465 2.17 -17.05 -2.85
C TYR A 465 2.78 -15.82 -3.56
N LEU A 466 1.94 -14.92 -4.04
CA LEU A 466 2.36 -13.77 -4.84
C LEU A 466 2.54 -12.49 -4.00
N ASP A 467 2.14 -12.52 -2.72
CA ASP A 467 1.94 -11.33 -1.89
C ASP A 467 1.13 -10.23 -2.62
N GLN A 468 0.10 -10.67 -3.33
CA GLN A 468 -0.78 -9.82 -4.13
C GLN A 468 -2.22 -9.96 -3.68
N TYR A 469 -2.99 -8.90 -3.82
CA TYR A 469 -4.43 -8.93 -3.55
C TYR A 469 -5.23 -8.23 -4.64
N VAL A 470 -6.48 -8.67 -4.76
CA VAL A 470 -7.53 -8.01 -5.52
C VAL A 470 -8.70 -7.71 -4.60
N SER A 471 -9.36 -6.58 -4.84
CA SER A 471 -10.55 -6.15 -4.13
C SER A 471 -11.65 -5.90 -5.15
N SER A 472 -12.88 -6.26 -4.83
CA SER A 472 -14.03 -5.81 -5.62
C SER A 472 -14.25 -4.32 -5.42
N GLU A 473 -14.90 -3.67 -6.37
CA GLU A 473 -15.45 -2.34 -6.15
C GLU A 473 -16.63 -2.39 -5.17
N PHE A 474 -16.88 -1.26 -4.52
CA PHE A 474 -18.05 -1.12 -3.67
C PHE A 474 -19.32 -0.97 -4.51
N PRO A 475 -20.42 -1.65 -4.16
CA PRO A 475 -21.71 -1.44 -4.81
C PRO A 475 -22.17 -0.01 -4.58
N SER A 476 -22.96 0.53 -5.51
CA SER A 476 -23.45 1.92 -5.44
C SER A 476 -24.19 2.25 -4.14
N SER A 477 -24.78 1.25 -3.50
CA SER A 477 -25.46 1.35 -2.20
C SER A 477 -24.53 1.53 -0.99
N ILE A 478 -23.25 1.17 -1.10
CA ILE A 478 -22.19 1.34 -0.08
C ILE A 478 -21.12 2.32 -0.62
N SER A 479 -21.55 3.28 -1.44
CA SER A 479 -20.66 4.30 -2.01
C SER A 479 -20.24 5.34 -0.96
N ASN A 480 -20.95 5.45 0.17
CA ASN A 480 -20.59 6.42 1.21
C ASN A 480 -19.23 6.06 1.84
N GLN A 481 -18.28 7.00 1.80
CA GLN A 481 -16.95 6.85 2.39
C GLN A 481 -16.98 6.44 3.87
N LYS A 482 -17.97 6.91 4.64
CA LYS A 482 -18.11 6.51 6.05
C LYS A 482 -18.38 5.01 6.19
N GLN A 483 -19.25 4.46 5.34
CA GLN A 483 -19.58 3.03 5.34
C GLN A 483 -18.40 2.19 4.84
N GLN A 484 -17.67 2.65 3.83
CA GLN A 484 -16.46 1.98 3.34
C GLN A 484 -15.37 1.93 4.41
N LYS A 485 -15.13 3.05 5.10
CA LYS A 485 -14.20 3.14 6.25
C LYS A 485 -14.63 2.21 7.39
N ARG A 486 -15.93 2.12 7.70
CA ARG A 486 -16.47 1.18 8.71
C ARG A 486 -16.22 -0.28 8.28
N LEU A 487 -16.44 -0.61 7.01
CA LEU A 487 -16.19 -1.97 6.51
C LEU A 487 -14.69 -2.32 6.53
N TYR A 488 -13.80 -1.42 6.11
CA TYR A 488 -12.36 -1.68 6.17
C TYR A 488 -11.85 -1.85 7.60
N LYS A 489 -12.34 -1.07 8.56
CA LYS A 489 -12.08 -1.32 9.98
C LYS A 489 -12.56 -2.70 10.42
N ALA A 490 -13.71 -3.14 9.93
CA ALA A 490 -14.25 -4.47 10.21
C ALA A 490 -13.35 -5.58 9.62
N TYR A 491 -12.84 -5.42 8.40
CA TYR A 491 -11.83 -6.32 7.83
C TYR A 491 -10.52 -6.31 8.59
N GLN A 492 -10.05 -5.15 9.09
CA GLN A 492 -8.84 -5.08 9.92
C GLN A 492 -9.02 -5.80 11.26
N LYS A 493 -10.18 -5.65 11.92
CA LYS A 493 -10.54 -6.41 13.13
C LYS A 493 -10.55 -7.92 12.83
N LEU A 494 -11.14 -8.31 11.70
CA LEU A 494 -11.19 -9.71 11.25
C LEU A 494 -9.79 -10.27 10.93
N TYR A 495 -8.96 -9.51 10.22
CA TYR A 495 -7.57 -9.85 9.91
C TYR A 495 -6.77 -10.10 11.19
N ALA A 496 -6.86 -9.20 12.17
CA ALA A 496 -6.14 -9.34 13.44
C ALA A 496 -6.59 -10.58 14.23
N SER A 497 -7.91 -10.85 14.28
CA SER A 497 -8.46 -12.06 14.89
C SER A 497 -7.97 -13.34 14.20
N MET A 498 -7.97 -13.34 12.86
CA MET A 498 -7.60 -14.49 12.06
C MET A 498 -6.08 -14.73 12.00
N HIS A 499 -5.25 -13.72 12.26
CA HIS A 499 -3.79 -13.87 12.30
C HIS A 499 -3.21 -14.03 13.70
N ASP A 500 -4.06 -14.12 14.73
CA ASP A 500 -3.59 -14.44 16.07
C ASP A 500 -2.93 -15.84 16.10
N LYS A 501 -1.75 -15.93 16.71
CA LYS A 501 -0.91 -17.14 16.69
C LYS A 501 -1.54 -18.31 17.45
N ALA A 502 -2.53 -18.04 18.30
CA ALA A 502 -3.22 -19.05 19.10
C ALA A 502 -4.16 -19.95 18.30
N THR A 503 -4.69 -19.50 17.16
CA THR A 503 -5.88 -20.12 16.52
C THR A 503 -5.59 -21.19 15.44
N GLY A 504 -4.34 -21.64 15.25
CA GLY A 504 -3.99 -22.77 14.34
C GLY A 504 -3.92 -22.44 12.83
N PRO A 505 -3.65 -23.43 11.95
CA PRO A 505 -3.21 -23.19 10.55
C PRO A 505 -4.32 -23.06 9.50
N HIS A 506 -5.55 -23.48 9.76
CA HIS A 506 -6.68 -23.34 8.85
C HIS A 506 -7.83 -22.67 9.57
N LYS A 507 -8.19 -21.46 9.14
CA LYS A 507 -9.17 -20.66 9.84
C LYS A 507 -10.26 -20.24 8.87
N THR A 508 -11.49 -20.53 9.26
CA THR A 508 -12.69 -19.95 8.64
C THR A 508 -13.47 -19.29 9.76
N GLN A 509 -13.87 -18.04 9.56
CA GLN A 509 -14.71 -17.30 10.51
C GLN A 509 -15.92 -16.75 9.76
N PHE A 510 -17.11 -16.93 10.35
CA PHE A 510 -18.35 -16.32 9.89
C PHE A 510 -18.91 -15.53 11.07
N LYS A 511 -18.94 -14.21 10.95
CA LYS A 511 -19.42 -13.30 11.99
C LYS A 511 -20.60 -12.51 11.44
N ARG A 512 -21.62 -12.32 12.26
CA ARG A 512 -22.77 -11.48 11.95
C ARG A 512 -22.87 -10.40 13.00
N ASP A 513 -23.02 -9.16 12.56
CA ASP A 513 -23.45 -8.03 13.38
C ASP A 513 -24.65 -7.33 12.70
N ASP A 514 -25.07 -6.20 13.25
CA ASP A 514 -26.23 -5.45 12.76
C ASP A 514 -25.96 -4.77 11.39
N ASP A 515 -24.69 -4.54 11.06
CA ASP A 515 -24.27 -3.84 9.85
C ASP A 515 -23.90 -4.80 8.70
N TYR A 516 -23.27 -5.94 9.00
CA TYR A 516 -22.72 -6.86 8.02
C TYR A 516 -22.75 -8.32 8.48
N VAL A 517 -22.72 -9.22 7.49
CA VAL A 517 -22.20 -10.58 7.67
C VAL A 517 -20.79 -10.62 7.09
N LEU A 518 -19.79 -10.91 7.92
CA LEU A 518 -18.40 -11.07 7.52
C LEU A 518 -18.02 -12.54 7.43
N PHE A 519 -17.36 -12.90 6.34
CA PHE A 519 -16.74 -14.19 6.14
C PHE A 519 -15.25 -14.03 5.89
N CYS A 520 -14.42 -14.79 6.58
CA CYS A 520 -12.99 -14.90 6.29
C CYS A 520 -12.60 -16.37 6.15
N TRP A 521 -11.76 -16.66 5.18
CA TRP A 521 -11.23 -17.98 4.91
C TRP A 521 -9.74 -17.90 4.55
N ILE A 522 -8.91 -18.47 5.43
CA ILE A 522 -7.46 -18.54 5.25
C ILE A 522 -7.06 -19.99 4.94
N THR A 523 -6.33 -20.16 3.85
CA THR A 523 -5.70 -21.42 3.44
C THR A 523 -4.18 -21.24 3.35
N GLN A 524 -3.46 -22.24 2.82
CA GLN A 524 -2.03 -22.10 2.54
C GLN A 524 -1.75 -21.26 1.29
N ASP A 525 -2.71 -21.20 0.37
CA ASP A 525 -2.53 -20.58 -0.95
C ASP A 525 -3.13 -19.16 -1.01
N PHE A 526 -4.22 -18.93 -0.28
CA PHE A 526 -4.93 -17.66 -0.31
C PHE A 526 -5.65 -17.31 1.00
N GLU A 527 -6.01 -16.04 1.10
CA GLU A 527 -6.94 -15.49 2.09
C GLU A 527 -8.11 -14.82 1.37
N LEU A 528 -9.33 -15.08 1.82
CA LEU A 528 -10.53 -14.41 1.34
C LEU A 528 -11.21 -13.70 2.51
N TYR A 529 -11.57 -12.45 2.28
CA TYR A 529 -12.41 -11.63 3.17
C TYR A 529 -13.63 -11.20 2.37
N ALA A 530 -14.83 -11.42 2.89
CA ALA A 530 -16.06 -11.07 2.20
C ALA A 530 -17.08 -10.48 3.17
N ALA A 531 -17.80 -9.48 2.70
CA ALA A 531 -18.90 -8.84 3.42
C ALA A 531 -20.19 -9.07 2.65
N PHE A 532 -21.22 -9.44 3.38
CA PHE A 532 -22.56 -9.67 2.89
C PHE A 532 -23.55 -8.79 3.66
N ASN A 533 -24.77 -8.68 3.11
CA ASN A 533 -25.87 -8.07 3.84
C ASN A 533 -26.09 -8.76 5.21
N PRO A 534 -26.59 -8.03 6.22
CA PRO A 534 -26.85 -8.59 7.54
C PRO A 534 -27.74 -9.83 7.50
N LEU A 535 -28.63 -9.94 6.52
CA LEU A 535 -29.60 -11.02 6.40
C LEU A 535 -29.07 -12.27 5.65
N ALA A 536 -27.80 -12.28 5.24
CA ALA A 536 -27.25 -13.34 4.41
C ALA A 536 -27.34 -14.71 5.09
N ASP A 537 -27.79 -15.71 4.32
CA ASP A 537 -27.75 -17.10 4.75
C ASP A 537 -26.32 -17.64 4.67
N LYS A 538 -25.90 -18.32 5.74
CA LYS A 538 -24.53 -18.88 5.86
C LYS A 538 -24.20 -19.85 4.74
N THR A 539 -25.14 -20.71 4.34
CA THR A 539 -24.90 -21.71 3.29
C THR A 539 -24.73 -21.04 1.93
N GLN A 540 -25.54 -20.02 1.64
CA GLN A 540 -25.42 -19.23 0.42
C GLN A 540 -24.14 -18.39 0.40
N ALA A 541 -23.77 -17.77 1.53
CA ALA A 541 -22.51 -17.01 1.65
C ALA A 541 -21.29 -17.89 1.36
N ILE A 542 -21.24 -19.11 1.92
CA ILE A 542 -20.16 -20.08 1.65
C ILE A 542 -20.13 -20.47 0.16
N LYS A 543 -21.29 -20.78 -0.44
CA LYS A 543 -21.37 -21.07 -1.87
C LYS A 543 -20.85 -19.90 -2.71
N MET A 544 -21.19 -18.68 -2.32
CA MET A 544 -20.75 -17.47 -3.00
C MET A 544 -19.25 -17.26 -2.89
N CYS A 545 -18.66 -17.47 -1.70
CA CYS A 545 -17.22 -17.41 -1.51
C CYS A 545 -16.46 -18.42 -2.38
N ASN A 546 -16.97 -19.65 -2.53
CA ASN A 546 -16.38 -20.62 -3.45
C ASN A 546 -16.42 -20.14 -4.92
N ARG A 547 -17.52 -19.46 -5.31
CA ARG A 547 -17.65 -18.87 -6.65
C ARG A 547 -16.69 -17.71 -6.85
N VAL A 548 -16.54 -16.82 -5.87
CA VAL A 548 -15.52 -15.76 -5.89
C VAL A 548 -14.12 -16.36 -6.09
N CYS A 549 -13.77 -17.41 -5.34
CA CYS A 549 -12.49 -18.10 -5.53
C CYS A 549 -12.34 -18.73 -6.92
N GLN A 550 -13.42 -19.21 -7.55
CA GLN A 550 -13.35 -19.71 -8.93
C GLN A 550 -13.19 -18.56 -9.92
N TRP A 551 -13.95 -17.47 -9.75
CA TRP A 551 -13.89 -16.30 -10.63
C TRP A 551 -12.50 -15.64 -10.62
N VAL A 552 -11.90 -15.47 -9.44
CA VAL A 552 -10.52 -14.98 -9.30
C VAL A 552 -9.52 -15.90 -9.99
N ARG A 553 -9.72 -17.23 -9.93
CA ARG A 553 -8.87 -18.20 -10.64
C ARG A 553 -9.03 -18.12 -12.16
N ASP A 554 -10.23 -17.89 -12.64
CA ASP A 554 -10.49 -17.75 -14.08
C ASP A 554 -9.83 -16.47 -14.65
N LEU A 555 -9.71 -15.44 -13.81
CA LEU A 555 -9.10 -14.14 -14.15
C LEU A 555 -7.61 -14.03 -13.77
N GLU A 556 -6.99 -15.07 -13.20
CA GLU A 556 -5.68 -14.99 -12.51
C GLU A 556 -4.58 -14.33 -13.37
N ASN A 557 -4.54 -14.64 -14.66
CA ASN A 557 -3.57 -14.10 -15.62
C ASN A 557 -3.75 -12.60 -15.92
N GLU A 558 -4.92 -12.04 -15.63
CA GLU A 558 -5.24 -10.64 -15.87
C GLU A 558 -5.04 -9.78 -14.63
N ILE A 559 -5.43 -10.29 -13.46
CA ILE A 559 -5.46 -9.54 -12.19
C ILE A 559 -4.19 -9.66 -11.35
N PHE A 560 -3.30 -10.61 -11.66
CA PHE A 560 -2.03 -10.78 -10.96
C PHE A 560 -0.81 -10.64 -11.88
N VAL A 561 0.33 -10.31 -11.28
CA VAL A 561 1.64 -10.22 -11.94
C VAL A 561 2.49 -11.41 -11.50
N TYR A 562 2.93 -12.23 -12.45
CA TYR A 562 3.90 -13.30 -12.17
C TYR A 562 5.31 -12.78 -12.48
N GLY A 563 6.16 -12.69 -11.45
CA GLY A 563 7.59 -12.49 -11.68
C GLY A 563 8.25 -13.77 -12.21
N GLU A 564 9.36 -13.66 -12.95
CA GLU A 564 10.14 -14.85 -13.35
C GLU A 564 10.67 -15.66 -12.15
N SER A 565 10.69 -15.05 -10.96
CA SER A 565 11.06 -15.68 -9.68
C SER A 565 9.93 -16.49 -9.03
N ALA A 566 8.68 -16.38 -9.50
CA ALA A 566 7.58 -17.25 -9.09
C ALA A 566 7.79 -18.71 -9.54
N LEU A 567 8.78 -18.97 -10.41
CA LEU A 567 9.18 -20.32 -10.78
C LEU A 567 10.39 -20.83 -9.96
N SER A 568 11.14 -19.95 -9.28
CA SER A 568 12.39 -20.35 -8.58
C SER A 568 12.21 -20.85 -7.15
N TRP A 569 11.06 -20.60 -6.51
CA TRP A 569 10.78 -21.17 -5.18
C TRP A 569 10.44 -22.67 -5.21
N GLN A 570 10.19 -23.26 -6.39
CA GLN A 570 9.92 -24.70 -6.54
C GLN A 570 11.11 -25.61 -6.19
N TYR A 571 12.35 -25.09 -6.10
CA TYR A 571 13.53 -25.93 -5.84
C TYR A 571 14.07 -25.87 -4.40
N HIS A 572 13.70 -24.87 -3.58
CA HIS A 572 14.30 -24.71 -2.25
C HIS A 572 13.50 -25.28 -1.08
N HIS A 573 12.25 -25.72 -1.27
CA HIS A 573 11.46 -26.40 -0.22
C HIS A 573 11.45 -27.93 -0.31
N CYS A 574 12.27 -28.52 -1.19
CA CYS A 574 12.45 -29.97 -1.30
C CYS A 574 13.84 -30.46 -0.85
N TRP A 575 14.41 -29.94 0.24
CA TRP A 575 15.40 -30.67 1.04
C TRP A 575 15.25 -30.30 2.51
N GLY A 576 14.62 -31.19 3.28
CA GLY A 576 14.45 -31.05 4.71
C GLY A 576 15.64 -31.56 5.54
N GLY A 577 15.59 -31.23 6.82
CA GLY A 577 15.97 -32.14 7.90
C GLY A 577 17.45 -32.17 8.29
N LYS A 578 17.82 -31.34 9.27
CA LYS A 578 18.16 -31.80 10.64
C LYS A 578 18.22 -30.64 11.61
#